data_AF-A0AA87CLA7-F1
#
_entry.id   AF-A0AA87CLA7-F1
#
_cell.length_a   1.000
_cell.length_b   1.000
_cell.length_c   1.000
_cell.angle_alpha   90.00
_cell.angle_beta   90.00
_cell.angle_gamma   90.00
#
_symmetry.space_group_name_H-M   'P 1'
#
loop_
_entity.id
_entity.type
_entity.pdbx_description
1 polymer ?
#
loop_
_entity_poly.entity_id
_entity_poly.type
_entity_poly.pdbx_seq_one_letter_code
_entity_poly.pdbx_strand_id
1 'polypeptide(L)'
;MTRKISKVGASLLVLAAATAIGGCTQSEAKTTGKVVYQETAKSTLEKAMDNQPESSYWFPEDLLAWSFEKDPDAKYNTSVVPLAQRAAKETLPKMNDTQTAETKVVALSIMNSSTSGNAPRGINTFDANVFSYWQYIDQLVYWGGSSGEGIIVPPSPDVTDAAHRNGVPVLGTIFFPQTAHGGKLEWL
;
A
#
# COMPACT_ATOMS: atom_id res chain seq x y z
N MET A 1 -43.02 -48.88 19.74
CA MET A 1 -42.24 -47.64 19.57
C MET A 1 -41.01 -47.95 18.74
N THR A 2 -41.13 -47.79 17.42
CA THR A 2 -40.21 -48.34 16.42
C THR A 2 -39.51 -47.19 15.70
N ARG A 3 -38.22 -46.97 15.99
CA ARG A 3 -37.38 -45.99 15.29
C ARG A 3 -36.83 -46.64 14.01
N LYS A 4 -37.28 -46.17 12.84
CA LYS A 4 -36.70 -46.48 11.53
C LYS A 4 -35.55 -45.51 11.26
N ILE A 5 -34.35 -46.05 11.01
CA ILE A 5 -33.20 -45.37 10.42
C ILE A 5 -33.29 -45.62 8.91
N SER A 6 -33.37 -44.56 8.09
CA SER A 6 -33.29 -44.69 6.63
C SER A 6 -31.83 -44.52 6.16
N LYS A 7 -31.39 -45.44 5.32
CA LYS A 7 -30.14 -45.41 4.54
C LYS A 7 -30.45 -44.84 3.15
N VAL A 8 -29.69 -43.85 2.68
CA VAL A 8 -29.35 -43.58 1.27
C VAL A 8 -28.08 -42.72 1.32
N GLY A 9 -26.98 -42.94 0.62
CA GLY A 9 -26.56 -43.90 -0.40
C GLY A 9 -25.16 -43.45 -0.82
N ALA A 10 -24.20 -44.38 -0.85
CA ALA A 10 -22.84 -44.12 -1.29
C ALA A 10 -22.81 -43.84 -2.80
N SER A 11 -21.96 -42.91 -3.24
CA SER A 11 -21.47 -42.86 -4.61
C SER A 11 -20.10 -42.20 -4.63
N LEU A 12 -19.06 -43.03 -4.55
CA LEU A 12 -17.77 -42.73 -5.17
C LEU A 12 -18.00 -42.61 -6.68
N LEU A 13 -17.54 -41.52 -7.27
CA LEU A 13 -17.31 -41.46 -8.71
C LEU A 13 -15.87 -41.00 -8.94
N VAL A 14 -15.01 -42.02 -9.05
CA VAL A 14 -13.73 -41.94 -9.76
C VAL A 14 -14.07 -41.88 -11.24
N LEU A 15 -13.62 -40.86 -11.97
CA LEU A 15 -13.49 -40.97 -13.41
C LEU A 15 -12.26 -40.22 -13.94
N ALA A 16 -11.25 -41.05 -14.23
CA ALA A 16 -10.28 -41.02 -15.32
C ALA A 16 -9.78 -39.66 -15.85
N ALA A 17 -8.50 -39.41 -15.58
CA ALA A 17 -7.65 -38.64 -16.47
C ALA A 17 -7.50 -39.40 -17.81
N ALA A 18 -8.07 -38.85 -18.88
CA ALA A 18 -7.72 -39.19 -20.25
C ALA A 18 -7.00 -37.99 -20.86
N THR A 19 -5.71 -38.16 -21.11
CA THR A 19 -4.87 -37.24 -21.87
C THR A 19 -5.37 -37.12 -23.29
N ALA A 20 -5.95 -35.98 -23.64
CA ALA A 20 -6.07 -35.51 -25.01
C ALA A 20 -5.33 -34.18 -25.11
N ILE A 21 -4.26 -34.18 -25.90
CA ILE A 21 -3.50 -32.99 -26.29
C ILE A 21 -4.41 -32.19 -27.22
N GLY A 22 -5.09 -31.19 -26.66
CA GLY A 22 -5.95 -30.27 -27.38
C GLY A 22 -6.00 -28.97 -26.57
N GLY A 23 -5.62 -27.86 -27.21
CA GLY A 23 -5.30 -26.57 -26.60
C GLY A 23 -6.03 -26.26 -25.29
N CYS A 24 -5.25 -25.94 -24.25
CA CYS A 24 -5.76 -25.25 -23.07
C CYS A 24 -6.33 -23.89 -23.52
N THR A 25 -7.61 -23.87 -23.84
CA THR A 25 -8.41 -22.66 -23.73
C THR A 25 -8.37 -22.30 -22.25
N GLN A 26 -7.72 -21.19 -21.92
CA GLN A 26 -7.93 -20.54 -20.63
C GLN A 26 -9.42 -20.26 -20.56
N SER A 27 -10.13 -21.03 -19.74
CA SER A 27 -11.46 -20.63 -19.33
C SER A 27 -11.26 -19.36 -18.50
N GLU A 28 -11.52 -18.21 -19.11
CA GLU A 28 -11.80 -17.00 -18.37
C GLU A 28 -12.98 -17.33 -17.46
N ALA A 29 -12.71 -17.46 -16.16
CA ALA A 29 -13.77 -17.40 -15.17
C ALA A 29 -14.36 -16.00 -15.28
N LYS A 30 -15.41 -15.85 -16.09
CA LYS A 30 -16.23 -14.65 -16.16
C LYS A 30 -16.80 -14.43 -14.75
N THR A 31 -16.25 -13.48 -14.02
CA THR A 31 -16.84 -12.99 -12.77
C THR A 31 -18.11 -12.22 -13.12
N THR A 32 -19.21 -12.93 -13.38
CA THR A 32 -20.53 -12.38 -13.75
C THR A 32 -21.34 -11.86 -12.57
N GLY A 33 -20.71 -11.59 -11.43
CA GLY A 33 -21.35 -11.02 -10.25
C GLY A 33 -20.68 -9.70 -9.87
N LYS A 34 -21.49 -8.66 -9.66
CA LYS A 34 -21.05 -7.48 -8.91
C LYS A 34 -20.61 -7.98 -7.53
N VAL A 35 -19.31 -7.90 -7.22
CA VAL A 35 -18.83 -8.17 -5.86
C VAL A 35 -19.39 -7.05 -4.98
N VAL A 36 -20.41 -7.36 -4.19
CA VAL A 36 -20.97 -6.44 -3.22
C VAL A 36 -20.21 -6.64 -1.93
N TYR A 37 -19.23 -5.78 -1.67
CA TYR A 37 -18.60 -5.69 -0.36
C TYR A 37 -19.67 -5.27 0.65
N GLN A 38 -19.79 -6.02 1.74
CA GLN A 38 -20.64 -5.66 2.87
C GLN A 38 -19.76 -5.30 4.06
N GLU A 39 -19.90 -4.06 4.53
CA GLU A 39 -19.29 -3.64 5.77
C GLU A 39 -20.05 -4.24 6.95
N THR A 40 -19.32 -4.75 7.93
CA THR A 40 -19.94 -5.18 9.19
C THR A 40 -20.25 -3.95 10.04
N ALA A 41 -21.21 -4.04 10.97
CA ALA A 41 -21.49 -2.96 11.92
C ALA A 41 -20.27 -2.56 12.80
N LYS A 42 -19.24 -3.42 12.86
CA LYS A 42 -17.95 -3.10 13.50
C LYS A 42 -17.00 -2.30 12.60
N SER A 43 -17.18 -2.37 11.28
CA SER A 43 -16.42 -1.61 10.29
C SER A 43 -16.77 -0.12 10.30
N THR A 44 -18.01 0.21 10.68
CA THR A 44 -18.51 1.60 10.76
C THR A 44 -18.22 2.28 12.10
N LEU A 45 -17.52 1.58 13.01
CA LEU A 45 -17.17 2.10 14.32
C LEU A 45 -15.89 2.94 14.19
N GLU A 46 -16.05 4.24 13.97
CA GLU A 46 -14.96 5.20 14.11
C GLU A 46 -14.64 5.38 15.59
N LYS A 47 -13.69 4.60 16.08
CA LYS A 47 -13.11 4.82 17.40
C LYS A 47 -11.77 5.52 17.25
N ALA A 48 -11.81 6.83 17.06
CA ALA A 48 -10.62 7.66 17.22
C ALA A 48 -10.04 7.39 18.62
N MET A 49 -8.76 7.03 18.68
CA MET A 49 -8.06 6.89 19.95
C MET A 49 -7.52 8.26 20.33
N ASP A 50 -7.84 8.75 21.53
CA ASP A 50 -7.42 10.10 22.00
C ASP A 50 -5.89 10.30 21.96
N ASN A 51 -5.11 9.22 22.00
CA ASN A 51 -3.65 9.21 21.91
C ASN A 51 -3.15 8.41 20.68
N GLN A 52 -3.85 8.51 19.55
CA GLN A 52 -3.41 7.89 18.31
C GLN A 52 -2.11 8.55 17.83
N PRO A 53 -1.05 7.77 17.51
CA PRO A 53 0.15 8.36 16.96
C PRO A 53 -0.10 8.92 15.57
N GLU A 54 0.64 9.96 15.21
CA GLU A 54 0.53 10.64 13.93
C GLU A 54 1.82 10.51 13.12
N SER A 55 1.68 10.38 11.80
CA SER A 55 2.81 10.37 10.87
C SER A 55 3.46 11.75 10.84
N SER A 56 4.78 11.78 10.96
CA SER A 56 5.51 13.04 11.10
C SER A 56 5.46 13.90 9.83
N TYR A 57 5.46 15.21 10.04
CA TYR A 57 5.70 16.25 9.05
C TYR A 57 6.24 17.48 9.78
N TRP A 58 7.00 18.32 9.10
CA TRP A 58 7.68 19.46 9.75
C TRP A 58 7.74 20.70 8.86
N PHE A 59 7.78 21.87 9.48
CA PHE A 59 8.48 23.02 8.92
C PHE A 59 9.98 22.96 9.30
N PRO A 60 10.85 23.76 8.66
CA PRO A 60 12.29 23.69 8.92
C PRO A 60 12.67 23.86 10.39
N GLU A 61 12.04 24.80 11.11
CA GLU A 61 12.31 25.03 12.54
C GLU A 61 11.91 23.83 13.41
N ASP A 62 10.79 23.17 13.10
CA ASP A 62 10.32 21.99 13.83
C ASP A 62 11.31 20.82 13.66
N LEU A 63 11.77 20.58 12.43
CA LEU A 63 12.74 19.52 12.15
C LEU A 63 14.09 19.79 12.82
N LEU A 64 14.54 21.06 12.87
CA LEU A 64 15.76 21.44 13.56
C LEU A 64 15.67 21.21 15.08
N ALA A 65 14.49 21.39 15.66
CA ALA A 65 14.22 21.12 17.07
C ALA A 65 13.93 19.63 17.37
N TRP A 66 13.64 18.84 16.34
CA TRP A 66 13.21 17.46 16.47
C TRP A 66 14.34 16.54 16.94
N SER A 67 13.97 15.56 17.78
CA SER A 67 14.84 14.46 18.14
C SER A 67 14.01 13.21 18.41
N PHE A 68 14.47 12.07 17.91
CA PHE A 68 13.79 10.78 18.04
C PHE A 68 13.42 10.44 19.50
N GLU A 69 14.30 10.72 20.46
CA GLU A 69 14.09 10.39 21.88
C GLU A 69 12.97 11.20 22.56
N LYS A 70 12.68 12.41 22.04
CA LYS A 70 11.68 13.33 22.62
C LYS A 70 10.33 13.26 21.91
N ASP A 71 10.27 12.61 20.77
CA ASP A 71 9.05 12.42 20.00
C ASP A 71 8.35 11.12 20.47
N PRO A 72 7.18 11.21 21.13
CA PRO A 72 6.46 10.04 21.64
C PRO A 72 5.97 9.11 20.52
N ASP A 73 5.81 9.64 19.29
CA ASP A 73 5.28 8.93 18.14
C ASP A 73 6.37 8.33 17.25
N ALA A 74 7.61 8.81 17.34
CA ALA A 74 8.74 8.39 16.51
C ALA A 74 8.93 6.86 16.43
N LYS A 75 8.73 6.15 17.55
CA LYS A 75 8.82 4.69 17.59
C LYS A 75 7.76 3.98 16.73
N TYR A 76 6.59 4.61 16.53
CA TYR A 76 5.53 4.08 15.66
C TYR A 76 5.77 4.45 14.20
N ASN A 77 6.45 5.58 13.96
CA ASN A 77 6.84 6.11 12.64
C ASN A 77 8.06 5.43 12.01
N THR A 78 8.59 4.38 12.62
CA THR A 78 9.74 3.65 12.10
C THR A 78 9.28 2.41 11.33
N SER A 79 9.72 2.28 10.08
CA SER A 79 9.53 1.06 9.27
C SER A 79 10.28 -0.11 9.91
N VAL A 80 9.67 -1.30 9.86
CA VAL A 80 10.25 -2.54 10.42
C VAL A 80 10.61 -3.55 9.33
N VAL A 81 10.30 -3.23 8.07
CA VAL A 81 10.58 -4.08 6.92
C VAL A 81 11.83 -3.55 6.18
N PRO A 82 12.91 -4.34 6.07
CA PRO A 82 14.06 -3.94 5.27
C PRO A 82 13.73 -3.96 3.78
N LEU A 83 14.42 -3.13 3.00
CA LEU A 83 14.28 -3.08 1.54
C LEU A 83 14.67 -4.44 0.92
N ALA A 84 13.71 -5.12 0.31
CA ALA A 84 13.94 -6.41 -0.34
C ALA A 84 14.79 -6.26 -1.61
N GLN A 85 15.65 -7.23 -1.87
CA GLN A 85 16.39 -7.30 -3.13
C GLN A 85 15.48 -7.79 -4.26
N ARG A 86 15.55 -7.13 -5.42
CA ARG A 86 14.84 -7.54 -6.64
C ARG A 86 15.76 -8.31 -7.59
N ALA A 87 15.17 -9.17 -8.41
CA ALA A 87 15.87 -9.76 -9.54
C ALA A 87 16.34 -8.65 -10.51
N ALA A 88 17.53 -8.84 -11.09
CA ALA A 88 18.07 -7.93 -12.10
C ALA A 88 17.14 -7.91 -13.33
N LYS A 89 16.73 -6.72 -13.78
CA LYS A 89 15.74 -6.56 -14.87
C LYS A 89 16.18 -7.26 -16.16
N GLU A 90 17.49 -7.29 -16.39
CA GLU A 90 18.18 -7.91 -17.53
C GLU A 90 18.04 -9.43 -17.55
N THR A 91 17.77 -10.04 -16.40
CA THR A 91 17.59 -11.50 -16.27
C THR A 91 16.12 -11.93 -16.44
N LEU A 92 15.18 -10.98 -16.47
CA LEU A 92 13.76 -11.27 -16.58
C LEU A 92 13.35 -11.46 -18.06
N PRO A 93 12.44 -12.41 -18.34
CA PRO A 93 11.87 -12.53 -19.68
C PRO A 93 11.04 -11.28 -20.01
N LYS A 94 11.11 -10.83 -21.26
CA LYS A 94 10.24 -9.77 -21.76
C LYS A 94 8.85 -10.34 -22.06
N MET A 95 7.81 -9.65 -21.59
CA MET A 95 6.41 -10.01 -21.83
C MET A 95 5.77 -9.15 -22.93
N ASN A 96 6.49 -8.13 -23.43
CA ASN A 96 6.08 -7.23 -24.49
C ASN A 96 7.30 -6.82 -25.34
N ASP A 97 7.12 -6.69 -26.65
CA ASP A 97 8.18 -6.31 -27.60
C ASP A 97 8.77 -4.91 -27.32
N THR A 98 7.98 -4.00 -26.73
CA THR A 98 8.43 -2.65 -26.37
C THR A 98 9.08 -2.58 -24.98
N GLN A 99 9.15 -3.69 -24.24
CA GLN A 99 9.72 -3.72 -22.91
C GLN A 99 11.25 -3.55 -22.94
N THR A 100 11.74 -2.63 -22.09
CA THR A 100 13.15 -2.25 -21.96
C THR A 100 13.52 -2.24 -20.48
N ALA A 101 14.71 -2.75 -20.14
CA ALA A 101 15.23 -2.77 -18.77
C ALA A 101 15.81 -1.40 -18.37
N GLU A 102 16.18 -0.60 -19.38
CA GLU A 102 16.85 0.69 -19.27
C GLU A 102 15.91 1.78 -18.74
N THR A 103 14.62 1.73 -19.12
CA THR A 103 13.62 2.69 -18.63
C THR A 103 13.29 2.43 -17.17
N LYS A 104 13.25 3.52 -16.40
CA LYS A 104 12.83 3.52 -15.00
C LYS A 104 11.56 4.31 -14.80
N VAL A 105 10.75 3.91 -13.82
CA VAL A 105 9.50 4.59 -13.47
C VAL A 105 9.57 5.06 -12.02
N VAL A 106 9.36 6.36 -11.82
CA VAL A 106 9.17 6.95 -10.49
C VAL A 106 7.69 7.30 -10.34
N ALA A 107 7.06 6.79 -9.29
CA ALA A 107 5.70 7.17 -8.93
C ALA A 107 5.75 8.30 -7.90
N LEU A 108 5.18 9.46 -8.21
CA LEU A 108 4.87 10.50 -7.24
C LEU A 108 3.40 10.29 -6.86
N SER A 109 3.14 9.85 -5.63
CA SER A 109 1.80 9.39 -5.26
C SER A 109 1.40 9.88 -3.88
N ILE A 110 0.18 10.40 -3.80
CA ILE A 110 -0.52 10.71 -2.55
C ILE A 110 -0.98 9.36 -1.98
N MET A 111 -0.19 8.82 -1.05
CA MET A 111 -0.43 7.49 -0.48
C MET A 111 -1.40 7.52 0.71
N ASN A 112 -1.54 8.69 1.34
CA ASN A 112 -2.42 8.92 2.47
C ASN A 112 -3.31 10.15 2.19
N SER A 113 -4.40 10.31 2.93
CA SER A 113 -5.49 11.25 2.58
C SER A 113 -5.10 12.74 2.67
N SER A 114 -4.10 13.09 3.47
CA SER A 114 -3.61 14.45 3.73
C SER A 114 -2.11 14.39 4.09
N THR A 115 -1.46 15.53 4.34
CA THR A 115 -0.13 15.53 4.98
C THR A 115 -0.25 15.23 6.48
N SER A 116 -1.19 15.92 7.13
CA SER A 116 -1.50 15.80 8.56
C SER A 116 -2.59 14.78 8.85
N GLY A 117 -2.77 14.43 10.11
CA GLY A 117 -3.81 13.55 10.64
C GLY A 117 -3.63 12.06 10.32
N ASN A 118 -2.53 11.65 9.67
CA ASN A 118 -2.36 10.27 9.22
C ASN A 118 -1.87 9.35 10.32
N ALA A 119 -2.59 8.26 10.56
CA ALA A 119 -2.07 7.17 11.39
C ALA A 119 -0.88 6.47 10.70
N PRO A 120 0.24 6.24 11.39
CA PRO A 120 1.44 5.61 10.82
C PRO A 120 1.20 4.21 10.23
N ARG A 121 0.19 3.49 10.74
CA ARG A 121 -0.09 2.08 10.39
C ARG A 121 -1.51 1.85 9.90
N GLY A 122 -2.09 2.86 9.26
CA GLY A 122 -3.47 2.85 8.78
C GLY A 122 -4.51 2.96 9.90
N ILE A 123 -5.76 3.15 9.49
CA ILE A 123 -6.95 3.20 10.34
C ILE A 123 -8.00 2.20 9.82
N ASN A 124 -9.15 2.11 10.49
CA ASN A 124 -10.23 1.20 10.13
C ASN A 124 -11.07 1.71 8.94
N THR A 125 -10.41 2.04 7.82
CA THR A 125 -11.03 2.53 6.59
C THR A 125 -10.66 1.63 5.43
N PHE A 126 -11.66 1.14 4.70
CA PHE A 126 -11.45 0.25 3.55
C PHE A 126 -11.00 1.02 2.29
N ASP A 127 -11.54 2.23 2.10
CA ASP A 127 -11.19 3.11 0.98
C ASP A 127 -9.85 3.80 1.25
N ALA A 128 -8.77 3.16 0.82
CA ALA A 128 -7.41 3.64 0.98
C ALA A 128 -6.58 3.37 -0.29
N ASN A 129 -5.48 4.11 -0.46
CA ASN A 129 -4.56 3.86 -1.56
C ASN A 129 -3.71 2.60 -1.30
N VAL A 130 -4.24 1.45 -1.71
CA VAL A 130 -3.59 0.14 -1.61
C VAL A 130 -2.78 -0.20 -2.86
N PHE A 131 -1.81 0.65 -3.21
CA PHE A 131 -0.97 0.47 -4.39
C PHE A 131 -0.35 -0.94 -4.44
N SER A 132 -0.47 -1.60 -5.60
CA SER A 132 -0.09 -3.01 -5.78
C SER A 132 0.77 -3.28 -7.03
N TYR A 133 1.09 -2.24 -7.81
CA TYR A 133 1.89 -2.35 -9.05
C TYR A 133 3.40 -2.12 -8.82
N TRP A 134 3.92 -2.60 -7.69
CA TRP A 134 5.31 -2.42 -7.26
C TRP A 134 6.34 -2.95 -8.25
N GLN A 135 6.00 -4.01 -8.99
CA GLN A 135 6.87 -4.62 -9.99
C GLN A 135 7.23 -3.68 -11.14
N TYR A 136 6.44 -2.63 -11.38
CA TYR A 136 6.63 -1.71 -12.51
C TYR A 136 7.29 -0.39 -12.14
N ILE A 137 7.45 -0.09 -10.85
CA ILE A 137 8.12 1.13 -10.41
C ILE A 137 9.52 0.82 -9.87
N ASP A 138 10.43 1.75 -10.07
CA ASP A 138 11.80 1.71 -9.55
C ASP A 138 11.91 2.48 -8.23
N GLN A 139 11.05 3.46 -8.02
CA GLN A 139 11.06 4.30 -6.84
C GLN A 139 9.67 4.88 -6.59
N LEU A 140 9.29 4.98 -5.32
CA LEU A 140 8.13 5.73 -4.87
C LEU A 140 8.58 7.04 -4.22
N VAL A 141 7.96 8.15 -4.59
CA VAL A 141 8.03 9.41 -3.86
C VAL A 141 6.70 9.56 -3.14
N TYR A 142 6.77 9.56 -1.81
CA TYR A 142 5.63 9.79 -0.95
C TYR A 142 5.24 11.26 -1.06
N TRP A 143 4.20 11.54 -1.86
CA TRP A 143 3.79 12.91 -2.17
C TRP A 143 2.98 13.47 -1.01
N GLY A 144 3.48 14.56 -0.44
CA GLY A 144 2.84 15.28 0.65
C GLY A 144 3.48 16.64 0.85
N GLY A 145 2.94 17.40 1.78
CA GLY A 145 3.43 18.72 2.16
C GLY A 145 2.51 19.84 1.70
N SER A 146 2.33 20.83 2.56
CA SER A 146 1.58 22.04 2.28
C SER A 146 2.05 23.19 3.17
N SER A 147 1.76 24.43 2.76
CA SER A 147 2.08 25.61 3.58
C SER A 147 1.32 25.69 4.90
N GLY A 148 0.24 24.92 5.05
CA GLY A 148 -0.64 24.92 6.22
C GLY A 148 -0.39 23.77 7.20
N GLU A 149 0.33 22.74 6.78
CA GLU A 149 0.57 21.53 7.58
C GLU A 149 2.06 21.38 7.90
N GLY A 150 2.91 21.39 6.87
CA GLY A 150 4.35 21.16 6.96
C GLY A 150 4.93 20.88 5.57
N ILE A 151 6.21 21.14 5.37
CA ILE A 151 6.86 21.07 4.05
C ILE A 151 7.93 19.99 3.93
N ILE A 152 8.30 19.35 5.03
CA ILE A 152 9.23 18.22 5.05
C ILE A 152 8.46 17.00 5.55
N VAL A 153 8.24 16.03 4.67
CA VAL A 153 7.32 14.92 4.90
C VAL A 153 8.04 13.60 4.65
N PRO A 154 8.46 12.88 5.70
CA PRO A 154 8.93 11.51 5.58
C PRO A 154 7.77 10.58 5.16
N PRO A 155 8.06 9.45 4.50
CA PRO A 155 7.04 8.45 4.22
C PRO A 155 6.58 7.78 5.51
N SER A 156 5.27 7.50 5.61
CA SER A 156 4.71 6.73 6.72
C SER A 156 5.19 5.27 6.69
N PRO A 157 5.22 4.56 7.84
CA PRO A 157 5.79 3.22 7.91
C PRO A 157 4.90 2.15 7.26
N ASP A 158 3.58 2.32 7.16
CA ASP A 158 2.72 1.43 6.37
C ASP A 158 3.11 1.40 4.88
N VAL A 159 3.32 2.58 4.29
CA VAL A 159 3.75 2.73 2.89
C VAL A 159 5.18 2.24 2.72
N THR A 160 6.08 2.63 3.63
CA THR A 160 7.48 2.19 3.61
C THR A 160 7.57 0.67 3.72
N ASP A 161 6.85 0.05 4.66
CA ASP A 161 6.84 -1.40 4.85
C ASP A 161 6.29 -2.13 3.60
N ALA A 162 5.23 -1.60 2.98
CA ALA A 162 4.65 -2.16 1.77
C ALA A 162 5.61 -2.10 0.57
N ALA A 163 6.24 -0.95 0.34
CA ALA A 163 7.19 -0.75 -0.74
C ALA A 163 8.48 -1.57 -0.54
N HIS A 164 9.03 -1.56 0.68
CA HIS A 164 10.24 -2.30 1.04
C HIS A 164 10.05 -3.81 0.87
N ARG A 165 8.89 -4.35 1.27
CA ARG A 165 8.55 -5.76 1.02
C ARG A 165 8.61 -6.13 -0.46
N ASN A 166 8.31 -5.19 -1.34
CA ASN A 166 8.36 -5.37 -2.79
C ASN A 166 9.68 -4.89 -3.43
N GLY A 167 10.65 -4.49 -2.61
CA GLY A 167 11.97 -4.06 -3.07
C GLY A 167 11.98 -2.71 -3.78
N VAL A 168 11.03 -1.83 -3.45
CA VAL A 168 10.97 -0.45 -3.97
C VAL A 168 11.42 0.52 -2.87
N PRO A 169 12.47 1.34 -3.10
CA PRO A 169 12.82 2.41 -2.19
C PRO A 169 11.75 3.52 -2.19
N VAL A 170 11.51 4.09 -1.01
CA VAL A 170 10.56 5.20 -0.82
C VAL A 170 11.32 6.44 -0.38
N LEU A 171 11.06 7.56 -1.05
CA LEU A 171 11.57 8.87 -0.66
C LEU A 171 10.45 9.70 -0.03
N GLY A 172 10.83 10.49 0.99
CA GLY A 172 9.99 11.58 1.47
C GLY A 172 9.98 12.77 0.51
N THR A 173 9.15 13.76 0.82
CA THR A 173 9.03 15.01 0.05
C THR A 173 9.53 16.20 0.86
N ILE A 174 10.35 17.04 0.23
CA ILE A 174 10.62 18.41 0.68
C ILE A 174 9.97 19.33 -0.34
N PHE A 175 8.87 19.98 0.04
CA PHE A 175 8.02 20.74 -0.86
C PHE A 175 8.03 22.23 -0.51
N PHE A 176 8.68 23.06 -1.32
CA PHE A 176 8.57 24.51 -1.21
C PHE A 176 7.33 24.98 -1.99
N PRO A 177 6.25 25.41 -1.33
CA PRO A 177 5.02 25.77 -2.02
C PRO A 177 5.22 27.03 -2.86
N GLN A 178 4.40 27.22 -3.88
CA GLN A 178 4.35 28.48 -4.61
C GLN A 178 3.83 29.60 -3.69
N THR A 179 4.24 30.85 -3.92
CA THR A 179 3.78 32.00 -3.14
C THR A 179 2.26 32.16 -3.15
N ALA A 180 1.61 31.88 -4.28
CA ALA A 180 0.14 31.88 -4.41
C ALA A 180 -0.56 30.84 -3.50
N HIS A 181 0.18 29.83 -3.03
CA HIS A 181 -0.28 28.78 -2.14
C HIS A 181 0.45 28.85 -0.79
N GLY A 182 0.75 30.06 -0.30
CA GLY A 182 1.31 30.27 1.03
C GLY A 182 2.81 29.94 1.16
N GLY A 183 3.50 29.71 0.05
CA GLY A 183 4.95 29.50 0.03
C GLY A 183 5.72 30.72 0.52
N LYS A 184 6.75 30.48 1.33
CA LYS A 184 7.59 31.52 1.93
C LYS A 184 9.07 31.28 1.62
N LEU A 185 9.78 32.34 1.26
CA LEU A 185 11.22 32.28 1.02
C LEU A 185 12.03 31.97 2.29
N GLU A 186 11.51 32.30 3.46
CA GLU A 186 12.16 32.01 4.76
C GLU A 186 12.37 30.51 5.03
N TRP A 187 11.68 29.64 4.29
CA TRP A 187 11.80 28.19 4.43
C TRP A 187 12.90 27.58 3.56
N LEU A 188 13.44 28.32 2.58
CA LEU A 188 14.47 27.86 1.63
C LEU A 188 15.88 28.19 2.15
#